data_AF-A0A2H6JQE2-F1
#
_entry.id   AF-A0A2H6JQE2-F1
#
_cell.length_a   1.000
_cell.length_b   1.000
_cell.length_c   1.000
_cell.angle_alpha   90.00
_cell.angle_beta   90.00
_cell.angle_gamma   90.00
#
_symmetry.space_group_name_H-M   'P 1'
#
loop_
_entity.id
_entity.type
_entity.pdbx_description
1 polymer ?
#
loop_
_entity_poly.entity_id
_entity_poly.type
_entity_poly.pdbx_seq_one_letter_code
_entity_poly.pdbx_strand_id
1 'polypeptide(L)' 'MKSNCINCKFYKVKDALTGYCRVLIKETGDKKAEQPMVRDHGSCPKWIDCGQQYHIRLGWIKAFNRKQL' A
#
# COMPACT_ATOMS: atom_id res chain seq x y z
N MET A 1 4.45 -14.86 -0.22
CA MET A 1 3.97 -13.65 0.50
C MET A 1 2.45 -13.69 0.60
N LYS A 2 1.81 -13.09 1.61
CA LYS A 2 0.33 -13.02 1.67
C LYS A 2 -0.18 -12.03 0.62
N SER A 3 -1.18 -12.42 -0.17
CA SER A 3 -1.82 -11.53 -1.16
C SER A 3 -2.71 -10.50 -0.46
N ASN A 4 -2.10 -9.44 0.08
CA ASN A 4 -2.82 -8.31 0.67
C ASN A 4 -2.22 -6.96 0.26
N CYS A 5 -2.95 -5.87 0.48
CA CYS A 5 -2.60 -4.53 0.03
C CYS A 5 -1.24 -4.09 0.56
N ILE A 6 -0.90 -4.32 1.83
CA ILE A 6 0.42 -3.94 2.36
C ILE A 6 1.59 -4.66 1.67
N ASN A 7 1.37 -5.87 1.14
CA ASN A 7 2.32 -6.62 0.33
C ASN A 7 2.23 -6.31 -1.19
N CYS A 8 1.33 -5.41 -1.61
CA CYS A 8 1.12 -5.11 -3.03
C CYS A 8 2.04 -3.99 -3.54
N LYS A 9 2.63 -4.15 -4.73
CA LYS A 9 3.47 -3.15 -5.41
C LYS A 9 2.76 -1.81 -5.60
N PHE A 10 1.43 -1.83 -5.75
CA PHE A 10 0.62 -0.63 -6.00
C PHE A 10 0.25 0.15 -4.74
N TYR A 11 0.37 -0.45 -3.56
CA TYR A 11 -0.03 0.18 -2.31
C TYR A 11 0.92 1.31 -1.89
N LYS A 12 0.35 2.41 -1.41
CA LYS A 12 1.06 3.54 -0.82
C LYS A 12 0.52 3.76 0.59
N VAL A 13 1.35 3.52 1.59
CA VAL A 13 1.00 3.70 3.01
C VAL A 13 0.53 5.14 3.24
N LYS A 14 -0.60 5.30 3.95
CA LYS A 14 -1.11 6.58 4.44
C LYS A 14 -1.04 6.65 5.96
N ASP A 15 -1.42 5.57 6.63
CA ASP A 15 -1.35 5.41 8.08
C ASP A 15 -1.08 3.94 8.45
N ALA A 16 -1.27 3.59 9.73
CA ALA A 16 -1.00 2.26 10.26
C ALA A 16 -1.87 1.14 9.67
N LEU A 17 -3.08 1.46 9.20
CA LEU A 17 -4.09 0.48 8.77
C LEU A 17 -4.59 0.71 7.34
N THR A 18 -4.29 1.87 6.75
CA THR A 18 -4.80 2.27 5.44
C THR A 18 -3.72 2.85 4.53
N GLY A 19 -4.02 2.79 3.25
CA GLY A 19 -3.20 3.38 2.20
C GLY A 19 -3.97 3.53 0.91
N TYR A 20 -3.32 4.11 -0.09
CA TYR A 20 -3.91 4.31 -1.40
C TYR A 20 -3.49 3.22 -2.38
N CYS A 21 -4.43 2.74 -3.18
CA CYS A 21 -4.13 1.87 -4.32
C CYS A 21 -3.77 2.73 -5.55
N ARG A 22 -2.59 2.51 -6.13
CA ARG A 22 -2.13 3.25 -7.33
C ARG A 22 -2.12 2.39 -8.59
N VAL A 23 -2.97 1.35 -8.63
CA VAL A 23 -3.01 0.43 -9.77
C VAL A 23 -3.36 1.16 -11.06
N LEU A 24 -4.37 2.05 -11.02
CA LEU A 24 -4.80 2.82 -12.18
C LEU A 24 -3.70 3.73 -12.70
N ILE A 25 -2.98 4.45 -11.82
CA ILE A 25 -1.83 5.27 -12.21
C ILE A 25 -0.76 4.43 -12.93
N LYS A 26 -0.55 3.19 -12.48
CA LYS A 26 0.45 2.30 -13.09
C LYS A 26 0.01 1.71 -14.42
N GLU A 27 -1.29 1.48 -14.59
CA GLU A 27 -1.85 0.96 -15.84
C GLU A 27 -2.04 2.06 -16.90
N THR A 28 -2.50 3.25 -16.51
CA THR A 28 -2.82 4.34 -17.43
C THR A 28 -1.68 5.34 -17.62
N GLY A 29 -0.73 5.40 -16.68
CA GLY A 29 0.29 6.45 -16.64
C GLY A 29 -0.23 7.82 -16.17
N ASP A 30 -1.54 7.99 -15.96
CA ASP A 30 -2.13 9.24 -15.52
C ASP A 30 -1.93 9.44 -14.02
N LYS A 31 -1.18 10.48 -13.64
CA LYS A 31 -0.91 10.85 -12.25
C LYS A 31 -2.15 11.37 -11.50
N LYS A 32 -3.20 11.76 -12.23
CA LYS A 32 -4.48 12.22 -11.69
C LYS A 32 -5.53 11.11 -11.61
N ALA A 33 -5.21 9.88 -12.03
CA ALA A 33 -6.11 8.76 -11.93
C ALA A 33 -6.52 8.50 -10.47
N GLU A 34 -7.70 7.90 -10.30
CA GLU A 34 -8.27 7.60 -9.00
C GLU A 34 -7.32 6.75 -8.14
N GLN A 35 -7.24 7.10 -6.86
CA GLN A 35 -6.42 6.41 -5.86
C GLN A 35 -7.32 6.03 -4.68
N PRO A 36 -8.09 4.93 -4.78
CA PRO A 36 -9.00 4.56 -3.71
C PRO A 36 -8.22 4.20 -2.44
N MET A 37 -8.80 4.57 -1.29
CA MET A 37 -8.29 4.19 0.02
C MET A 37 -8.66 2.74 0.31
N VAL A 38 -7.68 1.94 0.73
CA VAL A 38 -7.83 0.51 1.00
C VAL A 38 -7.20 0.15 2.35
N ARG A 39 -7.73 -0.89 2.99
CA ARG A 39 -7.15 -1.47 4.21
C ARG A 39 -5.89 -2.27 3.86
N ASP A 40 -4.93 -2.28 4.78
CA ASP A 40 -3.66 -3.01 4.68
C ASP A 40 -3.82 -4.52 4.42
N HIS A 41 -4.86 -5.13 5.00
CA HIS A 41 -5.23 -6.54 4.88
C HIS A 41 -6.20 -6.86 3.73
N GLY A 42 -6.68 -5.87 2.98
CA GLY A 42 -7.50 -6.08 1.79
C GLY A 42 -6.73 -6.74 0.65
N SER A 43 -7.40 -7.20 -0.41
CA SER A 43 -6.76 -7.79 -1.59
C SER A 43 -7.61 -7.62 -2.85
N CYS A 44 -7.01 -7.78 -4.03
CA CYS A 44 -7.72 -7.78 -5.30
C CYS A 44 -6.98 -8.61 -6.37
N PRO A 45 -7.62 -8.96 -7.51
CA PRO A 45 -7.01 -9.75 -8.58
C PRO A 45 -5.77 -9.11 -9.23
N LYS A 46 -5.64 -7.77 -9.18
CA LYS A 46 -4.49 -7.04 -9.71
C LYS A 46 -3.30 -7.01 -8.73
N TRP A 47 -3.30 -7.85 -7.71
CA TRP A 47 -2.24 -7.88 -6.72
C TRP A 47 -0.91 -8.33 -7.35
N ILE A 48 0.17 -7.62 -7.01
CA ILE A 48 1.54 -7.96 -7.42
C ILE A 48 2.44 -7.81 -6.20
N ASP A 49 3.31 -8.80 -5.97
CA ASP A 49 4.24 -8.77 -4.84
C ASP A 49 5.16 -7.54 -4.86
N CYS A 50 5.36 -6.92 -3.70
CA CYS A 50 6.22 -5.75 -3.55
C CYS A 50 7.65 -6.08 -3.06
N GLY A 51 7.93 -7.35 -2.75
CA GLY A 51 9.23 -7.80 -2.24
C GLY A 51 9.71 -6.98 -1.03
N GLN A 52 10.93 -6.46 -1.11
CA GLN A 52 11.57 -5.70 -0.02
C GLN A 52 10.82 -4.44 0.40
N GLN A 53 9.96 -3.88 -0.47
CA GLN A 53 9.15 -2.69 -0.14
C GLN A 53 8.22 -2.94 1.04
N TYR A 54 7.83 -4.19 1.31
CA TYR A 54 7.04 -4.55 2.48
C TYR A 54 7.74 -4.16 3.78
N HIS A 55 9.02 -4.52 3.94
CA HIS A 55 9.79 -4.25 5.16
C HIS A 55 10.01 -2.75 5.38
N ILE A 56 10.21 -2.00 4.30
CA ILE A 56 10.28 -0.53 4.36
C ILE A 56 8.96 0.01 4.93
N ARG A 57 7.82 -0.40 4.36
CA ARG A 57 6.48 0.04 4.82
C ARG A 57 6.23 -0.30 6.29
N LEU A 58 6.62 -1.49 6.75
CA LEU A 58 6.53 -1.85 8.16
C LEU A 58 7.36 -0.93 9.06
N GLY A 59 8.57 -0.56 8.63
CA GLY A 59 9.42 0.39 9.34
C GLY A 59 8.72 1.75 9.52
N TRP A 60 8.10 2.26 8.46
CA TRP A 60 7.30 3.49 8.50
C TRP A 60 6.10 3.38 9.46
N ILE A 61 5.33 2.29 9.40
CA ILE A 61 4.17 2.07 10.29
C ILE A 61 4.61 2.02 11.75
N LYS A 62 5.70 1.29 12.06
CA LYS A 62 6.25 1.24 13.43
C LYS A 62 6.68 2.62 13.92
N ALA A 63 7.32 3.42 13.07
CA ALA A 63 7.72 4.78 13.41
C ALA A 63 6.52 5.72 13.60
N PHE A 64 5.47 5.55 12.80
CA PHE A 64 4.22 6.30 12.92
C PHE A 64 3.53 6.01 14.26
N ASN A 65 3.36 4.73 14.61
CA ASN A 65 2.72 4.33 15.87
C ASN A 65 3.47 4.84 17.10
N ARG A 66 4.82 4.89 17.07
CA ARG A 66 5.62 5.44 18.17
C ARG A 66 5.46 6.94 18.39
N LYS A 67 5.03 7.71 17.37
CA LYS A 67 4.82 9.16 17.47
C LYS A 67 3.40 9.54 17.91
N GLN A 68 2.49 8.58 17.95
CA GLN A 68 1.09 8.75 18.37
C GLN A 68 0.87 8.30 19.83
N LEU A 69 1.92 7.79 20.48
CA LEU A 69 2.02 7.53 21.92
C LEU A 69 2.73 8.70 22.59
#